data_AF-A0A0E0IGS3-F1
#
_entry.id   AF-A0A0E0IGS3-F1
#
_cell.length_a   1.000
_cell.length_b   1.000
_cell.length_c   1.000
_cell.angle_alpha   90.00
_cell.angle_beta   90.00
_cell.angle_gamma   90.00
#
_symmetry.space_group_name_H-M   'P 1'
#
loop_
_entity.id
_entity.type
_entity.pdbx_description
1 polymer ?
#
loop_
_entity_poly.entity_id
_entity_poly.type
_entity_poly.pdbx_seq_one_letter_code
_entity_poly.pdbx_strand_id
1 'polypeptide(L)'
;MANDKDLLQVVRLLDDACREAGFFYVKGHGIAESLMKEVRDVTHKFFQLPYEEKLKIKMTPQNGYRGYQRLGENITNGKPDMQEAIDLIAEKKKHHSIMRLLNLVNMEILPNQWKELICDLSRKIMQGIALALGGPVDAFEGLLTLVNQDDDICALEVKNQSGEWIYAKPIPGTFVCNIGDMLKVWSNGIYQPTLHRVVNNSPRYRVSVAFFYESNFDAAIEPVEFCRERTGGVAKYEKVVYGEHLIKKVLNNFIK
;
A
#
# COMPACT_ATOMS: atom_id res chain seq x y z
N MET A 1 8.57 -24.87 12.11
CA MET A 1 7.45 -25.13 11.19
C MET A 1 6.19 -24.77 11.96
N ALA A 2 5.40 -23.81 11.48
CA ALA A 2 4.14 -23.45 12.16
C ALA A 2 3.24 -24.68 12.20
N ASN A 3 2.59 -24.94 13.34
CA ASN A 3 1.61 -26.02 13.43
C ASN A 3 0.39 -25.63 12.59
N ASP A 4 -0.27 -26.57 11.90
CA ASP A 4 -1.42 -26.29 11.02
C ASP A 4 -2.51 -25.45 11.72
N LYS A 5 -2.63 -25.60 13.05
CA LYS A 5 -3.53 -24.80 13.89
C LYS A 5 -3.21 -23.31 13.87
N ASP A 6 -1.94 -22.93 13.92
CA ASP A 6 -1.50 -21.53 13.94
C ASP A 6 -1.78 -20.87 12.58
N LEU A 7 -1.50 -21.60 11.50
CA LEU A 7 -1.82 -21.14 10.14
C LEU A 7 -3.33 -20.92 9.98
N LEU A 8 -4.15 -21.89 10.39
CA LEU A 8 -5.62 -21.79 10.33
C LEU A 8 -6.16 -20.65 11.20
N GLN A 9 -5.48 -20.29 12.29
CA GLN A 9 -5.85 -19.13 13.09
C GLN A 9 -5.54 -17.83 12.34
N VAL A 10 -4.36 -17.70 11.75
CA VAL A 10 -3.98 -16.51 10.95
C VAL A 10 -4.91 -16.33 9.76
N VAL A 11 -5.22 -17.40 9.03
CA VAL A 11 -6.15 -17.36 7.89
C VAL A 11 -7.53 -16.87 8.31
N ARG A 12 -8.05 -17.32 9.46
CA ARG A 12 -9.34 -16.84 9.99
C ARG A 12 -9.29 -15.36 10.36
N LEU A 13 -8.25 -14.92 11.06
CA LEU A 13 -8.09 -13.50 11.42
C LEU A 13 -7.97 -12.59 10.18
N LEU A 14 -7.33 -13.07 9.11
CA LEU A 14 -7.28 -12.35 7.84
C LEU A 14 -8.66 -12.27 7.18
N ASP A 15 -9.44 -13.35 7.16
CA ASP A 15 -10.81 -13.34 6.63
C ASP A 15 -11.68 -12.33 7.39
N ASP A 16 -11.69 -12.41 8.72
CA ASP A 16 -12.47 -11.53 9.59
C ASP A 16 -12.08 -10.07 9.38
N ALA A 17 -10.78 -9.76 9.41
CA ALA A 17 -10.28 -8.41 9.20
C ALA A 17 -10.64 -7.85 7.81
N CYS A 18 -10.53 -8.66 6.76
CA CYS A 18 -10.88 -8.26 5.39
C CYS A 18 -12.38 -8.06 5.18
N ARG A 19 -13.24 -8.86 5.84
CA ARG A 19 -14.71 -8.71 5.78
C ARG A 19 -15.19 -7.51 6.59
N GLU A 20 -14.66 -7.35 7.79
CA GLU A 20 -15.18 -6.39 8.75
C GLU A 20 -14.61 -4.99 8.51
N ALA A 21 -13.30 -4.89 8.35
CA ALA A 21 -12.60 -3.61 8.39
C ALA A 21 -11.89 -3.25 7.09
N GLY A 22 -11.45 -4.23 6.28
CA GLY A 22 -10.57 -4.00 5.11
C GLY A 22 -9.21 -3.36 5.46
N PHE A 23 -8.93 -3.22 6.76
CA PHE A 23 -7.77 -2.61 7.38
C PHE A 23 -7.41 -3.40 8.64
N PHE A 24 -6.13 -3.67 8.86
CA PHE A 24 -5.67 -4.42 10.02
C PHE A 24 -4.19 -4.18 10.32
N TYR A 25 -3.79 -4.46 11.54
CA TYR A 25 -2.38 -4.44 11.92
C TYR A 25 -1.73 -5.78 11.64
N VAL A 26 -0.54 -5.74 11.04
CA VAL A 26 0.31 -6.92 10.84
C VAL A 26 1.44 -6.85 11.84
N LYS A 27 1.55 -7.88 12.69
CA LYS A 27 2.61 -8.03 13.70
C LYS A 27 3.24 -9.43 13.61
N GLY A 28 4.43 -9.60 14.17
CA GLY A 28 5.13 -10.89 14.13
C GLY A 28 5.56 -11.29 12.70
N HIS A 29 5.71 -10.31 11.81
CA HIS A 29 6.07 -10.50 10.40
C HIS A 29 7.56 -10.82 10.17
N GLY A 30 8.40 -10.74 11.20
CA GLY A 30 9.83 -11.07 11.12
C GLY A 30 10.72 -9.96 10.53
N ILE A 31 10.15 -8.82 10.17
CA ILE A 31 10.92 -7.62 9.78
C ILE A 31 11.32 -6.87 11.06
N ALA A 32 12.61 -6.61 11.25
CA ALA A 32 13.12 -5.97 12.45
C ALA A 32 12.60 -4.54 12.61
N GLU A 33 12.23 -4.15 13.83
CA GLU A 33 11.78 -2.78 14.15
C GLU A 33 12.85 -1.74 13.82
N SER A 34 14.14 -2.10 14.00
CA SER A 34 15.27 -1.24 13.62
C SER A 34 15.28 -0.94 12.13
N LEU A 35 15.00 -1.92 11.27
CA LEU A 35 14.91 -1.73 9.82
C LEU A 35 13.69 -0.89 9.44
N MET A 36 12.53 -1.13 10.07
CA MET A 36 11.35 -0.29 9.87
C MET A 36 11.63 1.17 10.24
N LYS A 37 12.32 1.40 11.37
CA LYS A 37 12.74 2.74 11.80
C LYS A 37 13.74 3.35 10.83
N GLU A 38 14.72 2.59 10.36
CA GLU A 38 15.73 3.09 9.42
C GLU A 38 15.10 3.58 8.11
N VAL A 39 14.07 2.87 7.61
CA VAL A 39 13.30 3.30 6.43
C VAL A 39 12.60 4.64 6.65
N ARG A 40 12.01 4.86 7.83
CA ARG A 40 11.42 6.16 8.20
C ARG A 40 12.50 7.23 8.35
N ASP A 41 13.61 6.94 9.03
CA ASP A 41 14.73 7.87 9.25
C ASP A 41 15.35 8.35 7.93
N VAL A 42 15.54 7.45 6.96
CA VAL A 42 16.05 7.82 5.63
C VAL A 42 15.03 8.68 4.86
N THR A 43 13.74 8.40 5.03
CA THR A 43 12.67 9.21 4.43
C THR A 43 12.62 10.61 5.05
N HIS A 44 12.79 10.74 6.37
CA HIS A 44 12.98 12.04 7.04
C HIS A 44 14.18 12.80 6.47
N LYS A 45 15.33 12.15 6.32
CA LYS A 45 16.54 12.78 5.74
C LYS A 45 16.28 13.33 4.34
N PHE A 46 15.53 12.61 3.52
CA PHE A 46 15.12 13.10 2.21
C PHE A 46 14.28 14.38 2.29
N PHE A 47 13.22 14.40 3.12
CA PHE A 47 12.34 15.57 3.20
C PHE A 47 13.00 16.79 3.85
N GLN A 48 14.04 16.57 4.64
CA GLN A 48 14.90 17.62 5.23
C GLN A 48 15.90 18.23 4.25
N LEU A 49 16.09 17.66 3.05
CA LEU A 49 16.94 18.25 2.03
C LEU A 49 16.43 19.66 1.62
N PRO A 50 17.34 20.55 1.17
CA PRO A 50 16.93 21.80 0.54
C PRO A 50 15.93 21.55 -0.57
N TYR A 51 14.93 22.42 -0.68
CA TYR A 51 13.86 22.29 -1.65
C TYR A 51 14.37 22.09 -3.10
N GLU A 52 15.39 22.84 -3.50
CA GLU A 52 16.02 22.73 -4.82
C GLU A 52 16.63 21.35 -5.10
N GLU A 53 17.11 20.64 -4.07
CA GLU A 53 17.59 19.26 -4.23
C GLU A 53 16.44 18.29 -4.48
N LYS A 54 15.34 18.43 -3.73
CA LYS A 54 14.12 17.61 -3.93
C LYS A 54 13.53 17.84 -5.33
N LEU A 55 13.57 19.07 -5.84
CA LEU A 55 13.07 19.41 -7.17
C LEU A 55 13.81 18.76 -8.34
N LYS A 56 15.06 18.31 -8.16
CA LYS A 56 15.82 17.64 -9.23
C LYS A 56 15.17 16.33 -9.70
N ILE A 57 14.32 15.74 -8.87
CA ILE A 57 13.55 14.53 -9.19
C ILE A 57 12.04 14.82 -9.26
N LYS A 58 11.64 16.05 -9.60
CA LYS A 58 10.22 16.41 -9.72
C LYS A 58 9.47 15.38 -10.57
N MET A 59 8.28 15.03 -10.10
CA MET A 59 7.32 14.21 -10.84
C MET A 59 6.89 14.83 -12.17
N THR A 60 6.89 14.03 -13.24
CA THR A 60 6.48 14.45 -14.59
C THR A 60 5.76 13.33 -15.35
N PRO A 61 5.00 13.64 -16.42
CA PRO A 61 4.48 12.60 -17.30
C PRO A 61 5.59 11.75 -17.93
N GLN A 62 6.74 12.35 -18.25
CA GLN A 62 7.87 11.67 -18.91
C GLN A 62 8.52 10.60 -18.02
N ASN A 63 8.48 10.76 -16.69
CA ASN A 63 8.97 9.76 -15.75
C ASN A 63 7.84 8.84 -15.22
N GLY A 64 6.68 8.82 -15.88
CA GLY A 64 5.55 7.97 -15.49
C GLY A 64 4.88 8.41 -14.19
N TYR A 65 4.91 9.71 -13.88
CA TYR A 65 4.43 10.29 -12.62
C TYR A 65 5.17 9.69 -11.41
N ARG A 66 6.50 9.73 -11.44
CA ARG A 66 7.39 9.26 -10.35
C ARG A 66 8.33 10.36 -9.86
N GLY A 67 8.78 10.23 -8.62
CA GLY A 67 9.68 11.19 -7.99
C GLY A 67 8.94 12.16 -7.07
N TYR A 68 9.51 13.34 -6.87
CA TYR A 68 9.11 14.28 -5.84
C TYR A 68 7.83 15.06 -6.20
N GLN A 69 6.89 15.07 -5.27
CA GLN A 69 5.66 15.84 -5.26
C GLN A 69 5.75 16.97 -4.22
N ARG A 70 5.34 18.17 -4.62
CA ARG A 70 5.25 19.33 -3.74
C ARG A 70 3.93 19.31 -2.95
N LEU A 71 3.86 20.13 -1.91
CA LEU A 71 2.58 20.39 -1.21
C LEU A 71 1.49 20.80 -2.20
N GLY A 72 0.34 20.11 -2.13
CA GLY A 72 -0.83 20.39 -2.97
C GLY A 72 -0.73 19.90 -4.42
N GLU A 73 0.32 19.16 -4.79
CA GLU A 73 0.46 18.61 -6.15
C GLU A 73 -0.53 17.45 -6.39
N ASN A 74 -0.77 16.60 -5.37
CA ASN A 74 -1.76 15.53 -5.42
C ASN A 74 -3.16 16.07 -5.11
N ILE A 75 -4.15 15.70 -5.93
CA ILE A 75 -5.54 16.10 -5.77
C ILE A 75 -6.40 14.88 -5.42
N THR A 76 -6.94 14.85 -4.20
CA THR A 76 -7.88 13.82 -3.76
C THR A 76 -9.29 14.42 -3.67
N ASN A 77 -10.26 13.82 -4.39
CA ASN A 77 -11.65 14.30 -4.43
C ASN A 77 -11.78 15.80 -4.73
N GLY A 78 -10.96 16.30 -5.66
CA GLY A 78 -10.94 17.71 -6.07
C GLY A 78 -10.27 18.68 -5.07
N LYS A 79 -9.68 18.17 -3.98
CA LYS A 79 -8.98 18.98 -2.98
C LYS A 79 -7.47 18.68 -2.99
N PRO A 80 -6.61 19.71 -2.96
CA PRO A 80 -5.17 19.50 -2.82
C PRO A 80 -4.80 18.85 -1.49
N ASP A 81 -3.95 17.83 -1.53
CA ASP A 81 -3.44 17.16 -0.34
C ASP A 81 -2.29 17.97 0.28
N MET A 82 -2.35 18.15 1.60
CA MET A 82 -1.35 18.91 2.36
C MET A 82 -0.15 18.04 2.75
N GLN A 83 0.50 17.43 1.75
CA GLN A 83 1.68 16.58 1.92
C GLN A 83 2.72 16.82 0.80
N GLU A 84 4.00 16.66 1.14
CA GLU A 84 5.03 16.35 0.15
C GLU A 84 5.11 14.82 0.00
N ALA A 85 5.54 14.32 -1.15
CA ALA A 85 5.72 12.88 -1.37
C ALA A 85 6.89 12.58 -2.30
N ILE A 86 7.38 11.34 -2.26
CA ILE A 86 8.30 10.79 -3.26
C ILE A 86 7.77 9.42 -3.69
N ASP A 87 7.38 9.31 -4.96
CA ASP A 87 6.92 8.04 -5.52
C ASP A 87 8.05 7.28 -6.20
N LEU A 88 8.28 6.05 -5.75
CA LEU A 88 9.30 5.16 -6.28
C LEU A 88 8.66 3.86 -6.76
N ILE A 89 9.10 3.35 -7.91
CA ILE A 89 8.71 2.02 -8.41
C ILE A 89 9.97 1.21 -8.71
N ALA A 90 9.85 -0.11 -8.63
CA ALA A 90 10.84 -1.05 -9.15
C ALA A 90 10.97 -0.90 -10.69
N GLU A 91 11.82 0.02 -11.15
CA GLU A 91 12.02 0.25 -12.57
C GLU A 91 12.78 -0.90 -13.25
N LYS A 92 12.34 -1.31 -14.45
CA LYS A 92 13.16 -2.10 -15.39
C LYS A 92 14.25 -1.25 -16.08
N LYS A 93 14.05 0.07 -16.21
CA LYS A 93 15.01 1.04 -16.77
C LYS A 93 15.24 2.16 -15.76
N LYS A 94 16.45 2.21 -15.21
CA LYS A 94 16.87 3.16 -14.17
C LYS A 94 17.04 4.58 -14.74
N HIS A 95 16.33 5.57 -14.22
CA HIS A 95 16.57 6.99 -14.55
C HIS A 95 17.79 7.55 -13.76
N HIS A 96 18.81 8.06 -14.47
CA HIS A 96 20.08 8.50 -13.88
C HIS A 96 19.95 9.57 -12.77
N SER A 97 19.03 10.53 -12.91
CA SER A 97 18.83 11.60 -11.92
C SER A 97 18.18 11.09 -10.63
N ILE A 98 17.21 10.18 -10.75
CA ILE A 98 16.55 9.53 -9.60
C ILE A 98 17.57 8.68 -8.84
N MET A 99 18.31 7.81 -9.54
CA MET A 99 19.35 6.97 -8.94
C MET A 99 20.43 7.80 -8.21
N ARG A 100 20.91 8.89 -8.83
CA ARG A 100 21.92 9.76 -8.21
C ARG A 100 21.40 10.41 -6.93
N LEU A 101 20.16 10.90 -6.90
CA LEU A 101 19.61 11.53 -5.70
C LEU A 101 19.29 10.51 -4.61
N LEU A 102 18.76 9.34 -4.97
CA LEU A 102 18.53 8.24 -4.02
C LEU A 102 19.86 7.77 -3.41
N ASN A 103 20.94 7.70 -4.18
CA ASN A 103 22.28 7.44 -3.66
C ASN A 103 22.75 8.49 -2.64
N LEU A 104 22.51 9.78 -2.89
CA LEU A 104 22.95 10.87 -2.02
C LEU A 104 22.33 10.82 -0.61
N VAL A 105 21.13 10.23 -0.47
CA VAL A 105 20.47 10.03 0.82
C VAL A 105 20.54 8.59 1.33
N ASN A 106 21.38 7.74 0.74
CA ASN A 106 21.44 6.30 1.00
C ASN A 106 20.10 5.56 0.80
N MET A 107 19.16 6.15 0.06
CA MET A 107 17.91 5.52 -0.38
C MET A 107 18.13 4.45 -1.46
N GLU A 108 19.35 4.21 -1.96
CA GLU A 108 19.61 3.11 -2.91
C GLU A 108 19.91 1.75 -2.23
N ILE A 109 20.41 1.75 -0.99
CA ILE A 109 20.91 0.54 -0.31
C ILE A 109 19.86 -0.04 0.63
N LEU A 110 19.14 0.80 1.36
CA LEU A 110 18.03 0.40 2.24
C LEU A 110 16.91 -0.40 1.54
N PRO A 111 16.55 -0.10 0.28
CA PRO A 111 15.40 -0.74 -0.36
C PRO A 111 15.62 -2.18 -0.76
N ASN A 112 16.83 -2.72 -0.94
CA ASN A 112 16.91 -4.09 -1.50
C ASN A 112 16.51 -5.15 -0.45
N GLN A 113 17.13 -5.10 0.74
CA GLN A 113 16.74 -5.98 1.84
C GLN A 113 15.31 -5.70 2.31
N TRP A 114 14.94 -4.41 2.45
CA TRP A 114 13.57 -4.01 2.80
C TRP A 114 12.55 -4.52 1.78
N LYS A 115 12.80 -4.32 0.48
CA LYS A 115 11.90 -4.72 -0.61
C LYS A 115 11.72 -6.22 -0.65
N GLU A 116 12.79 -6.99 -0.52
CA GLU A 116 12.69 -8.45 -0.49
C GLU A 116 11.81 -8.91 0.68
N LEU A 117 12.07 -8.39 1.88
CA LEU A 117 11.31 -8.75 3.08
C LEU A 117 9.84 -8.29 3.01
N ILE A 118 9.57 -7.08 2.55
CA ILE A 118 8.20 -6.56 2.47
C ILE A 118 7.41 -7.19 1.32
N CYS A 119 8.06 -7.55 0.21
CA CYS A 119 7.44 -8.35 -0.86
C CYS A 119 7.13 -9.76 -0.36
N ASP A 120 8.03 -10.40 0.38
CA ASP A 120 7.81 -11.72 0.97
C ASP A 120 6.64 -11.71 1.96
N LEU A 121 6.59 -10.69 2.83
CA LEU A 121 5.47 -10.46 3.74
C LEU A 121 4.15 -10.27 2.98
N SER A 122 4.15 -9.40 1.97
CA SER A 122 2.96 -9.11 1.18
C SER A 122 2.44 -10.37 0.48
N ARG A 123 3.34 -11.15 -0.12
CA ARG A 123 3.01 -12.44 -0.73
C ARG A 123 2.39 -13.39 0.29
N LYS A 124 2.96 -13.54 1.48
CA LYS A 124 2.40 -14.40 2.55
C LYS A 124 1.01 -13.94 3.00
N ILE A 125 0.76 -12.63 3.07
CA ILE A 125 -0.58 -12.09 3.37
C ILE A 125 -1.56 -12.47 2.26
N MET A 126 -1.18 -12.28 0.99
CA MET A 126 -2.03 -12.66 -0.15
C MET A 126 -2.32 -14.16 -0.19
N GLN A 127 -1.33 -15.00 0.15
CA GLN A 127 -1.50 -16.44 0.30
C GLN A 127 -2.52 -16.77 1.41
N GLY A 128 -2.44 -16.10 2.55
CA GLY A 128 -3.43 -16.25 3.63
C GLY A 128 -4.84 -15.81 3.23
N ILE A 129 -4.96 -14.71 2.49
CA ILE A 129 -6.23 -14.20 1.91
C ILE A 129 -6.82 -15.20 0.90
N ALA A 130 -5.98 -15.82 0.07
CA ALA A 130 -6.41 -16.85 -0.88
C ALA A 130 -6.99 -18.08 -0.18
N LEU A 131 -6.29 -18.58 0.84
CA LEU A 131 -6.75 -19.68 1.69
C LEU A 131 -8.04 -19.33 2.44
N ALA A 132 -8.17 -18.11 2.95
CA ALA A 132 -9.37 -17.61 3.62
C ALA A 132 -10.60 -17.62 2.71
N LEU A 133 -10.39 -17.32 1.42
CA LEU A 133 -11.45 -17.35 0.42
C LEU A 133 -11.78 -18.77 -0.06
N GLY A 134 -10.99 -19.78 0.32
CA GLY A 134 -11.14 -21.18 -0.08
C GLY A 134 -10.49 -21.49 -1.44
N GLY A 135 -9.63 -20.60 -1.92
CA GLY A 135 -8.91 -20.75 -3.18
C GLY A 135 -7.51 -21.37 -3.02
N PRO A 136 -6.83 -21.62 -4.14
CA PRO A 136 -5.43 -22.05 -4.12
C PRO A 136 -4.53 -20.93 -3.59
N VAL A 137 -3.42 -21.30 -2.95
CA VAL A 137 -2.55 -20.37 -2.20
C VAL A 137 -1.96 -19.26 -3.07
N ASP A 138 -1.83 -19.48 -4.38
CA ASP A 138 -1.30 -18.57 -5.39
C ASP A 138 -2.39 -17.84 -6.20
N ALA A 139 -3.66 -17.92 -5.79
CA ALA A 139 -4.77 -17.33 -6.53
C ALA A 139 -4.69 -15.80 -6.70
N PHE A 140 -3.95 -15.11 -5.84
CA PHE A 140 -3.88 -13.65 -5.81
C PHE A 140 -2.44 -13.14 -5.79
N GLU A 141 -2.14 -12.24 -6.73
CA GLU A 141 -0.81 -11.65 -6.93
C GLU A 141 -0.83 -10.13 -6.72
N GLY A 142 -1.18 -9.65 -5.52
CA GLY A 142 -1.09 -8.22 -5.16
C GLY A 142 -2.36 -7.61 -4.60
N LEU A 143 -2.47 -6.29 -4.73
CA LEU A 143 -3.60 -5.45 -4.33
C LEU A 143 -3.73 -5.24 -2.83
N LEU A 144 -2.58 -5.12 -2.14
CA LEU A 144 -2.51 -4.70 -0.75
C LEU A 144 -1.54 -3.52 -0.57
N THR A 145 -1.74 -2.79 0.52
CA THR A 145 -0.84 -1.71 0.95
C THR A 145 -0.36 -2.01 2.36
N LEU A 146 0.94 -1.84 2.60
CA LEU A 146 1.56 -1.87 3.93
C LEU A 146 2.08 -0.48 4.28
N VAL A 147 1.64 0.07 5.39
CA VAL A 147 1.99 1.42 5.84
C VAL A 147 2.86 1.33 7.09
N ASN A 148 4.05 1.90 6.97
CA ASN A 148 5.00 2.11 8.05
C ASN A 148 4.98 3.60 8.43
N GLN A 149 4.41 3.94 9.58
CA GLN A 149 4.17 5.32 10.02
C GLN A 149 5.02 5.66 11.25
N ASP A 150 5.31 6.95 11.46
CA ASP A 150 5.92 7.42 12.70
C ASP A 150 5.06 7.06 13.91
N ASP A 151 5.73 6.74 15.02
CA ASP A 151 5.10 6.12 16.19
C ASP A 151 4.33 7.13 17.07
N ASP A 152 4.55 8.43 16.89
CA ASP A 152 4.17 9.47 17.85
C ASP A 152 3.04 10.40 17.38
N ILE A 153 2.63 10.33 16.10
CA ILE A 153 1.57 11.18 15.55
C ILE A 153 0.46 10.31 14.94
N CYS A 154 -0.69 10.31 15.59
CA CYS A 154 -1.87 9.58 15.17
C CYS A 154 -2.72 10.41 14.20
N ALA A 155 -2.60 10.13 12.90
CA ALA A 155 -3.22 10.94 11.85
C ALA A 155 -3.96 10.14 10.77
N LEU A 156 -3.72 8.82 10.66
CA LEU A 156 -4.48 7.96 9.76
C LEU A 156 -5.84 7.64 10.41
N GLU A 157 -6.91 7.93 9.68
CA GLU A 157 -8.28 7.56 10.04
C GLU A 157 -8.86 6.61 8.99
N VAL A 158 -9.63 5.63 9.46
CA VAL A 158 -10.33 4.63 8.65
C VAL A 158 -11.81 4.73 8.97
N LYS A 159 -12.67 4.65 7.95
CA LYS A 159 -14.12 4.69 8.13
C LYS A 159 -14.64 3.28 8.38
N ASN A 160 -15.13 3.00 9.59
CA ASN A 160 -15.65 1.68 9.94
C ASN A 160 -17.03 1.42 9.27
N GLN A 161 -17.61 0.23 9.52
CA GLN A 161 -18.91 -0.16 8.97
C GLN A 161 -20.10 0.66 9.48
N SER A 162 -20.03 1.25 10.68
CA SER A 162 -21.05 2.20 11.17
C SER A 162 -20.94 3.58 10.50
N GLY A 163 -19.90 3.80 9.69
CA GLY A 163 -19.63 5.05 8.99
C GLY A 163 -18.87 6.07 9.82
N GLU A 164 -18.37 5.69 11.00
CA GLU A 164 -17.57 6.51 11.89
C GLU A 164 -16.10 6.48 11.49
N TRP A 165 -15.42 7.63 11.61
CA TRP A 165 -13.98 7.73 11.41
C TRP A 165 -13.26 7.35 12.71
N ILE A 166 -12.43 6.31 12.64
CA ILE A 166 -11.62 5.84 13.76
C ILE A 166 -10.14 5.93 13.43
N TYR A 167 -9.33 6.23 14.44
CA TYR A 167 -7.88 6.34 14.28
C TYR A 167 -7.21 4.97 14.16
N ALA A 168 -6.39 4.78 13.14
CA ALA A 168 -5.40 3.71 13.06
C ALA A 168 -4.12 4.15 13.80
N LYS A 169 -4.18 4.12 15.14
CA LYS A 169 -3.08 4.51 16.04
C LYS A 169 -1.77 3.82 15.64
N PRO A 170 -0.63 4.52 15.59
CA PRO A 170 0.67 3.87 15.43
C PRO A 170 0.92 2.86 16.55
N ILE A 171 1.37 1.66 16.20
CA ILE A 171 1.75 0.62 17.15
C ILE A 171 3.17 0.17 16.78
N PRO A 172 4.15 0.32 17.69
CA PRO A 172 5.53 -0.10 17.43
C PRO A 172 5.61 -1.57 16.98
N GLY A 173 6.45 -1.82 15.98
CA GLY A 173 6.66 -3.15 15.40
C GLY A 173 5.47 -3.70 14.60
N THR A 174 4.60 -2.82 14.10
CA THR A 174 3.49 -3.23 13.22
C THR A 174 3.45 -2.42 11.93
N PHE A 175 2.91 -3.05 10.89
CA PHE A 175 2.40 -2.33 9.72
C PHE A 175 0.89 -2.18 9.84
N VAL A 176 0.36 -1.05 9.36
CA VAL A 176 -1.07 -0.99 9.00
C VAL A 176 -1.20 -1.54 7.59
N CYS A 177 -2.02 -2.56 7.40
CA CYS A 177 -2.33 -3.17 6.12
C CYS A 177 -3.73 -2.79 5.69
N ASN A 178 -3.92 -2.51 4.40
CA ASN A 178 -5.24 -2.41 3.80
C ASN A 178 -5.30 -3.08 2.44
N ILE A 179 -6.50 -3.51 2.07
CA ILE A 179 -6.78 -4.13 0.78
C ILE A 179 -7.20 -3.08 -0.25
N GLY A 180 -6.82 -3.31 -1.51
CA GLY A 180 -7.08 -2.40 -2.63
C GLY A 180 -8.38 -2.70 -3.37
N ASP A 181 -8.82 -1.75 -4.19
CA ASP A 181 -10.08 -1.81 -4.95
C ASP A 181 -10.20 -3.04 -5.86
N MET A 182 -9.09 -3.51 -6.41
CA MET A 182 -9.12 -4.64 -7.34
C MET A 182 -9.30 -5.98 -6.60
N LEU A 183 -8.99 -6.08 -5.30
CA LEU A 183 -9.28 -7.29 -4.52
C LEU A 183 -10.79 -7.49 -4.34
N LYS A 184 -11.57 -6.40 -4.37
CA LYS A 184 -13.04 -6.46 -4.43
C LYS A 184 -13.53 -7.14 -5.71
N VAL A 185 -12.88 -6.89 -6.84
CA VAL A 185 -13.22 -7.52 -8.12
C VAL A 185 -12.91 -9.01 -8.06
N TRP A 186 -11.67 -9.38 -7.72
CA TRP A 186 -11.27 -10.78 -7.56
C TRP A 186 -12.17 -11.55 -6.59
N SER A 187 -12.43 -10.98 -5.41
CA SER A 187 -13.25 -11.61 -4.37
C SER A 187 -14.75 -11.57 -4.65
N ASN A 188 -15.18 -11.11 -5.83
CA ASN A 188 -16.58 -10.91 -6.21
C ASN A 188 -17.37 -10.11 -5.16
N GLY A 189 -16.72 -9.15 -4.50
CA GLY A 189 -17.31 -8.27 -3.49
C GLY A 189 -17.40 -8.86 -2.09
N ILE A 190 -16.78 -10.03 -1.83
CA ILE A 190 -16.66 -10.58 -0.47
C ILE A 190 -15.84 -9.64 0.42
N TYR A 191 -14.74 -9.10 -0.11
CA TYR A 191 -13.94 -8.09 0.58
C TYR A 191 -14.15 -6.73 -0.08
N GLN A 192 -14.22 -5.69 0.75
CA GLN A 192 -14.41 -4.32 0.28
C GLN A 192 -13.28 -3.41 0.75
N PRO A 193 -12.77 -2.52 -0.12
CA PRO A 193 -11.80 -1.52 0.28
C PRO A 193 -12.47 -0.51 1.21
N THR A 194 -11.72 -0.06 2.20
CA THR A 194 -12.24 0.85 3.22
C THR A 194 -11.74 2.25 2.98
N LEU A 195 -12.66 3.22 3.10
CA LEU A 195 -12.30 4.62 3.01
C LEU A 195 -11.37 4.98 4.17
N HIS A 196 -10.29 5.65 3.82
CA HIS A 196 -9.29 6.13 4.77
C HIS A 196 -8.89 7.55 4.41
N ARG A 197 -8.43 8.30 5.40
CA ARG A 197 -7.94 9.67 5.23
C ARG A 197 -6.81 9.96 6.19
N VAL A 198 -6.07 11.01 5.89
CA VAL A 198 -5.06 11.56 6.79
C VAL A 198 -5.56 12.90 7.32
N VAL A 199 -5.50 13.08 8.64
CA VAL A 199 -5.82 14.35 9.31
C VAL A 199 -4.55 15.02 9.77
N ASN A 200 -4.35 16.28 9.39
CA ASN A 200 -3.25 17.09 9.92
C ASN A 200 -3.67 17.71 11.26
N ASN A 201 -3.30 17.05 12.37
CA ASN A 201 -3.70 17.41 13.74
C ASN A 201 -2.51 17.75 14.65
N SER A 202 -1.32 17.95 14.08
CA SER A 202 -0.07 18.17 14.82
C SER A 202 0.69 19.38 14.25
N PRO A 203 1.33 20.21 15.09
CA PRO A 203 2.24 21.27 14.61
C PRO A 203 3.57 20.70 14.08
N ARG A 204 3.87 19.43 14.36
CA ARG A 204 5.04 18.72 13.84
C ARG A 204 4.63 17.88 12.62
N TYR A 205 5.47 17.89 11.59
CA TYR A 205 5.31 16.97 10.46
C TYR A 205 5.59 15.53 10.91
N ARG A 206 5.07 14.57 10.13
CA ARG A 206 5.32 13.13 10.30
C ARG A 206 5.66 12.53 8.95
N VAL A 207 6.30 11.38 8.97
CA VAL A 207 6.54 10.54 7.80
C VAL A 207 5.65 9.29 7.86
N SER A 208 5.23 8.85 6.68
CA SER A 208 4.60 7.54 6.47
C SER A 208 5.11 6.98 5.17
N VAL A 209 5.54 5.72 5.18
CA VAL A 209 6.04 4.99 4.03
C VAL A 209 5.01 3.92 3.66
N ALA A 210 4.27 4.17 2.58
CA ALA A 210 3.30 3.24 2.04
C ALA A 210 3.97 2.38 0.95
N PHE A 211 3.95 1.07 1.13
CA PHE A 211 4.37 0.10 0.13
C PHE A 211 3.14 -0.54 -0.51
N PHE A 212 3.03 -0.39 -1.83
CA PHE A 212 1.96 -0.96 -2.63
C PHE A 212 2.45 -2.26 -3.27
N TYR A 213 1.88 -3.39 -2.86
CA TYR A 213 2.14 -4.68 -3.47
C TYR A 213 1.05 -4.93 -4.52
N GLU A 214 1.39 -4.73 -5.78
CA GLU A 214 0.44 -4.61 -6.88
C GLU A 214 0.61 -5.74 -7.90
N SER A 215 -0.46 -6.01 -8.65
CA SER A 215 -0.44 -6.99 -9.73
C SER A 215 0.36 -6.52 -10.93
N ASN A 216 0.70 -7.46 -11.81
CA ASN A 216 1.33 -7.16 -13.09
C ASN A 216 0.46 -6.17 -13.89
N PHE A 217 1.12 -5.31 -14.67
CA PHE A 217 0.46 -4.22 -15.39
C PHE A 217 -0.59 -4.71 -16.41
N ASP A 218 -0.35 -5.86 -17.02
CA ASP A 218 -1.22 -6.52 -17.98
C ASP A 218 -2.18 -7.55 -17.32
N ALA A 219 -2.17 -7.66 -15.98
CA ALA A 219 -3.01 -8.61 -15.28
C ALA A 219 -4.50 -8.34 -15.53
N ALA A 220 -5.21 -9.39 -15.94
CA ALA A 220 -6.67 -9.41 -16.02
C ALA A 220 -7.26 -9.72 -14.65
N ILE A 221 -7.95 -8.74 -14.07
CA ILE A 221 -8.62 -8.87 -12.78
C ILE A 221 -10.10 -9.14 -13.04
N GLU A 222 -10.58 -10.32 -12.68
CA GLU A 222 -11.99 -10.71 -12.82
C GLU A 222 -12.44 -11.60 -11.65
N PRO A 223 -13.74 -11.67 -11.32
CA PRO A 223 -14.22 -12.49 -10.23
C PRO A 223 -13.79 -13.96 -10.35
N VAL A 224 -12.98 -14.43 -9.41
CA VAL A 224 -12.45 -15.80 -9.42
C VAL A 224 -13.56 -16.80 -9.10
N GLU A 225 -13.46 -18.00 -9.66
CA GLU A 225 -14.53 -19.02 -9.63
C GLU A 225 -15.00 -19.36 -8.22
N PHE A 226 -14.08 -19.70 -7.31
CA PHE A 226 -14.42 -20.03 -5.92
C PHE A 226 -15.09 -18.88 -5.15
N CYS A 227 -14.80 -17.62 -5.50
CA CYS A 227 -15.50 -16.46 -4.93
C CYS A 227 -16.88 -16.27 -5.55
N ARG A 228 -17.03 -16.52 -6.85
CA ARG A 228 -18.34 -16.50 -7.54
C ARG A 228 -19.28 -17.54 -6.96
N GLU A 229 -18.83 -18.78 -6.80
CA GLU A 229 -19.62 -19.85 -6.19
C GLU A 229 -20.15 -19.46 -4.81
N ARG A 230 -19.28 -18.90 -3.96
CA ARG A 230 -19.63 -18.40 -2.62
C ARG A 230 -20.61 -17.23 -2.63
N THR A 231 -20.81 -16.57 -3.77
CA THR A 231 -21.64 -15.37 -3.91
C THR A 231 -22.80 -15.55 -4.89
N GLY A 232 -23.18 -16.80 -5.18
CA GLY A 232 -24.36 -17.15 -5.97
C GLY A 232 -24.07 -17.56 -7.43
N GLY A 233 -22.82 -17.88 -7.77
CA GLY A 233 -22.41 -18.38 -9.09
C GLY A 233 -22.26 -17.32 -10.19
N VAL A 234 -22.71 -16.09 -9.95
CA VAL A 234 -22.72 -14.99 -10.94
C VAL A 234 -21.60 -13.99 -10.66
N ALA A 235 -20.93 -13.54 -11.72
CA ALA A 235 -19.96 -12.45 -11.64
C ALA A 235 -20.69 -11.12 -11.38
N LYS A 236 -20.33 -10.44 -10.29
CA LYS A 236 -20.90 -9.13 -9.90
C LYS A 236 -20.11 -7.95 -10.45
N TYR A 237 -18.91 -8.21 -10.95
CA TYR A 237 -17.98 -7.21 -11.46
C TYR A 237 -17.47 -7.65 -12.83
N GLU A 238 -17.25 -6.67 -13.70
CA GLU A 238 -16.63 -6.89 -15.00
C GLU A 238 -15.11 -7.09 -14.86
N LYS A 239 -14.53 -7.72 -15.87
CA LYS A 239 -13.09 -7.84 -16.01
C LYS A 239 -12.43 -6.48 -16.20
N VAL A 240 -11.34 -6.25 -15.49
CA VAL A 240 -10.54 -5.02 -15.54
C VAL A 240 -9.08 -5.35 -15.81
N VAL A 241 -8.42 -4.64 -16.73
CA VAL A 241 -6.96 -4.72 -16.89
C VAL A 241 -6.31 -3.80 -15.86
N TYR A 242 -5.44 -4.35 -15.00
CA TYR A 242 -4.90 -3.63 -13.85
C TYR A 242 -4.16 -2.34 -14.24
N GLY A 243 -3.34 -2.38 -15.29
CA GLY A 243 -2.59 -1.21 -15.76
C GLY A 243 -3.46 -0.07 -16.26
N GLU A 244 -4.60 -0.37 -16.89
CA GLU A 244 -5.59 0.64 -17.30
C GLU A 244 -6.24 1.30 -16.08
N HIS A 245 -6.60 0.50 -15.07
CA HIS A 245 -7.11 1.01 -13.79
C HIS A 245 -6.08 1.92 -13.10
N LEU A 246 -4.82 1.49 -13.04
CA LEU A 246 -3.74 2.25 -12.41
C LEU A 246 -3.49 3.57 -13.13
N ILE A 247 -3.41 3.57 -14.47
CA ILE A 247 -3.27 4.79 -15.27
C ILE A 247 -4.43 5.74 -14.96
N LYS A 248 -5.68 5.26 -15.01
CA LYS A 248 -6.84 6.12 -14.75
C LYS A 248 -6.77 6.78 -13.36
N LYS A 249 -6.36 6.04 -12.33
CA LYS A 249 -6.15 6.60 -10.98
C LYS A 249 -5.07 7.67 -10.95
N VAL A 250 -3.90 7.39 -11.53
CA VAL A 250 -2.77 8.33 -11.57
C VAL A 250 -3.15 9.61 -12.30
N LEU A 251 -3.83 9.51 -13.45
CA LEU A 251 -4.25 10.68 -14.21
C LEU A 251 -5.29 11.51 -13.43
N ASN A 252 -6.26 10.87 -12.76
CA ASN A 252 -7.24 11.59 -11.95
C ASN A 252 -6.62 12.37 -10.78
N ASN A 253 -5.50 11.89 -10.24
CA ASN A 253 -4.83 12.52 -9.09
C ASN A 253 -3.91 13.68 -9.49
N PHE A 254 -3.32 13.63 -10.70
CA PHE A 254 -2.27 14.56 -11.12
C PHE A 254 -2.63 15.42 -12.34
N ILE A 255 -3.72 15.10 -13.03
CA ILE A 255 -4.23 15.89 -14.15
C ILE A 255 -5.60 16.45 -13.76
N LYS A 256 -5.72 17.77 -13.84
CA LYS A 256 -6.97 18.52 -13.64
C LYS A 256 -7.82 18.55 -14.89
#